data_AF-A0A2D8U3L9-F1
#
_entry.id   AF-A0A2D8U3L9-F1
#
_cell.length_a   1.000
_cell.length_b   1.000
_cell.length_c   1.000
_cell.angle_alpha   90.00
_cell.angle_beta   90.00
_cell.angle_gamma   90.00
#
_symmetry.space_group_name_H-M   'P 1'
#
loop_
_entity.id
_entity.type
_entity.pdbx_description
1 polymer ?
#
loop_
_entity_poly.entity_id
_entity_poly.type
_entity_poly.pdbx_seq_one_letter_code
_entity_poly.pdbx_strand_id
1 'polypeptide(L)'
;MGLILFLSFFYFSYSSKISLLDKNFFAQYVNMLFDNSIIKDNFTQLKKTIYFVQLGIFAKQSEVDKIRARMLLLGFDLNLKKIFFQGNIATKITLGPYDENILKDIEKILKKNNIKYLVINE
;
A
#
# COMPACT_ATOMS: atom_id res chain seq x y z
N MET A 1 -8.70 6.24 -16.39
CA MET A 1 -8.35 6.51 -17.81
C MET A 1 -8.97 7.79 -18.38
N GLY A 2 -9.92 8.47 -17.73
CA GLY A 2 -10.53 9.69 -18.27
C GLY A 2 -9.70 10.98 -18.12
N LEU A 3 -8.92 11.12 -17.04
CA LEU A 3 -8.25 12.39 -16.70
C LEU A 3 -7.02 12.67 -17.58
N ILE A 4 -6.30 11.62 -18.00
CA ILE A 4 -5.14 11.71 -18.91
C ILE A 4 -5.59 12.16 -20.30
N LEU A 5 -6.72 11.63 -20.78
CA LEU A 5 -7.28 12.02 -22.09
C LEU A 5 -7.76 13.47 -22.10
N PHE A 6 -8.31 13.95 -20.97
CA PHE A 6 -8.76 15.34 -20.83
C PHE A 6 -7.60 16.35 -20.88
N LEU A 7 -6.47 16.04 -20.21
CA LEU A 7 -5.24 16.84 -20.26
C LEU A 7 -4.62 16.86 -21.66
N SER A 8 -4.60 15.73 -22.37
CA SER A 8 -4.10 15.68 -23.75
C SER A 8 -4.96 16.48 -24.73
N PHE A 9 -6.28 16.51 -24.53
CA PHE A 9 -7.20 17.27 -25.38
C PHE A 9 -7.05 18.79 -25.15
N PHE A 10 -6.84 19.21 -23.90
CA PHE A 10 -6.60 20.61 -23.56
C PHE A 10 -5.26 21.14 -24.14
N TYR A 11 -4.21 20.30 -24.12
CA TYR A 11 -2.91 20.67 -24.71
C TYR A 11 -3.01 20.86 -26.23
N PHE A 12 -3.81 20.03 -26.91
CA PHE A 12 -4.01 20.14 -28.35
C PHE A 12 -4.78 21.40 -28.75
N SER A 13 -5.80 21.79 -27.96
CA SER A 13 -6.62 22.97 -28.27
C SER A 13 -5.92 24.32 -28.08
N TYR A 14 -4.86 24.37 -27.27
CA TYR A 14 -4.06 25.60 -27.04
C TYR A 14 -2.88 25.77 -28.02
N SER A 15 -2.57 24.73 -28.80
CA SER A 15 -1.34 24.67 -29.62
C SER A 15 -1.41 25.47 -30.94
N SER A 16 -2.51 26.13 -31.27
CA SER A 16 -2.66 26.82 -32.56
C SER A 16 -2.12 28.27 -32.57
N LYS A 17 -1.63 28.82 -31.45
CA LYS A 17 -0.99 30.15 -31.40
C LYS A 17 0.08 30.31 -30.31
N ILE A 18 1.11 29.46 -30.31
CA ILE A 18 2.33 29.74 -29.53
C ILE A 18 3.51 29.78 -30.50
N SER A 19 3.84 31.00 -30.93
CA SER A 19 5.07 31.27 -31.65
C SER A 19 6.27 31.12 -30.70
N LEU A 20 7.23 30.29 -31.10
CA LEU A 20 8.61 30.26 -30.60
C LEU A 20 8.74 30.35 -29.07
N LEU A 21 8.20 29.34 -28.37
CA LEU A 21 8.69 29.04 -27.02
C LEU A 21 10.14 28.53 -27.18
N ASP A 22 11.10 29.35 -26.74
CA ASP A 22 12.52 29.06 -26.85
C ASP A 22 12.81 27.68 -26.25
N LYS A 23 13.32 26.76 -27.07
CA LYS A 23 13.60 25.37 -26.67
C LYS A 23 14.54 25.33 -25.47
N ASN A 24 15.39 26.35 -25.32
CA ASN A 24 16.30 26.48 -24.19
C ASN A 24 15.55 26.81 -22.89
N PHE A 25 14.48 27.61 -22.96
CA PHE A 25 13.63 27.93 -21.81
C PHE A 25 12.83 26.70 -21.36
N PHE A 26 12.27 25.94 -22.30
CA PHE A 26 11.58 24.68 -21.98
C PHE A 26 12.56 23.63 -21.45
N ALA A 27 13.75 23.50 -22.03
CA ALA A 27 14.78 22.59 -21.54
C ALA A 27 15.26 22.97 -20.13
N GLN A 28 15.39 24.26 -19.83
CA GLN A 28 15.76 24.72 -18.49
C GLN A 28 14.65 24.44 -17.47
N TYR A 29 13.38 24.67 -17.84
CA TYR A 29 12.24 24.38 -16.98
C TYR A 29 12.05 22.87 -16.75
N VAL A 30 12.22 22.05 -17.79
CA VAL A 30 12.23 20.59 -17.71
C VAL A 30 13.42 20.14 -16.84
N ASN A 31 14.63 20.64 -17.06
CA ASN A 31 15.78 20.28 -16.22
C ASN A 31 15.61 20.72 -14.75
N MET A 32 14.92 21.83 -14.48
CA MET A 32 14.58 22.26 -13.12
C MET A 32 13.49 21.40 -12.48
N LEU A 33 12.53 20.89 -13.26
CA LEU A 33 11.50 19.95 -12.81
C LEU A 33 12.04 18.52 -12.64
N PHE A 34 13.01 18.12 -13.45
CA PHE A 34 13.65 16.79 -13.44
C PHE A 34 15.03 16.81 -12.80
N ASP A 35 15.36 17.85 -12.02
CA ASP A 35 16.55 17.86 -11.19
C ASP A 35 16.39 16.73 -10.15
N ASN A 36 17.04 15.61 -10.47
CA ASN A 36 16.83 14.31 -9.84
C ASN A 36 17.21 14.29 -8.36
N SER A 37 17.83 15.34 -7.82
CA SER A 37 18.17 15.46 -6.41
C SER A 37 16.92 15.60 -5.52
N ILE A 38 15.99 16.51 -5.86
CA ILE A 38 14.79 16.79 -5.06
C ILE A 38 13.77 15.65 -5.14
N ILE A 39 13.64 15.01 -6.31
CA ILE A 39 12.71 13.88 -6.49
C ILE A 39 13.27 12.61 -5.84
N LYS A 40 14.58 12.34 -5.97
CA LYS A 40 15.20 11.15 -5.40
C LYS A 40 15.21 11.18 -3.87
N ASP A 41 15.43 12.34 -3.25
CA ASP A 41 15.41 12.48 -1.79
C ASP A 41 13.99 12.32 -1.22
N ASN A 42 12.96 12.84 -1.89
CA ASN A 42 11.57 12.63 -1.46
C ASN A 42 11.08 11.18 -1.67
N PHE A 43 11.51 10.49 -2.74
CA PHE A 43 11.16 9.09 -2.96
C PHE A 43 11.96 8.10 -2.08
N THR A 44 13.18 8.44 -1.66
CA THR A 44 13.95 7.62 -0.72
C THR A 44 13.52 7.80 0.74
N GLN A 45 13.01 8.98 1.12
CA GLN A 45 12.50 9.23 2.47
C GLN A 45 11.08 8.69 2.73
N LEU A 46 10.32 8.35 1.67
CA LEU A 46 8.93 7.89 1.79
C LEU A 46 8.74 6.38 1.61
N LYS A 47 9.79 5.55 1.66
CA LYS A 47 9.60 4.10 1.80
C LYS A 47 9.27 3.78 3.27
N LYS A 48 8.09 4.23 3.72
CA LYS A 48 7.54 3.84 5.02
C LYS A 48 7.31 2.33 4.98
N THR A 49 8.11 1.56 5.72
CA THR A 49 7.95 0.10 5.80
C THR A 49 6.58 -0.21 6.36
N ILE A 50 5.81 -1.00 5.60
CA ILE A 50 4.47 -1.40 5.98
C ILE A 50 4.53 -2.80 6.57
N TYR A 51 3.93 -2.96 7.74
CA TYR A 51 3.89 -4.22 8.46
C TYR A 51 2.50 -4.83 8.38
N PHE A 52 2.47 -6.14 8.18
CA PHE A 52 1.29 -6.97 8.30
C PHE A 52 1.50 -8.01 9.38
N VAL A 53 0.46 -8.24 10.18
CA VAL A 53 0.49 -9.29 11.20
C VAL A 53 -0.33 -10.47 10.70
N GLN A 54 0.33 -11.56 10.33
CA GLN A 54 -0.29 -12.80 9.90
C GLN A 54 -0.66 -13.67 11.12
N LEU A 55 -1.94 -14.01 11.24
CA LEU A 55 -2.44 -14.90 12.29
C LEU A 55 -2.36 -16.38 11.89
N GLY A 56 -2.38 -16.66 10.58
CA GLY A 56 -2.22 -18.00 10.06
C GLY A 56 -2.84 -18.20 8.68
N ILE A 57 -2.79 -19.44 8.21
CA ILE A 57 -3.40 -19.92 6.98
C ILE A 57 -4.26 -21.12 7.35
N PHE A 58 -5.56 -21.05 7.03
CA PHE A 58 -6.54 -22.04 7.46
C PHE A 58 -7.31 -22.60 6.27
N ALA A 59 -7.41 -23.92 6.17
CA ALA A 59 -8.17 -24.57 5.09
C ALA A 59 -9.69 -24.56 5.37
N LYS A 60 -10.09 -24.62 6.64
CA LYS A 60 -11.50 -24.71 7.04
C LYS A 60 -12.09 -23.33 7.30
N GLN A 61 -13.22 -23.03 6.66
CA GLN A 61 -13.92 -21.75 6.86
C GLN A 61 -14.36 -21.55 8.31
N SER A 62 -14.78 -22.61 9.01
CA SER A 62 -15.20 -22.52 10.41
C SER A 62 -14.07 -22.10 11.37
N GLU A 63 -12.81 -22.39 11.04
CA GLU A 63 -11.66 -21.92 11.82
C GLU A 63 -11.40 -20.43 11.56
N VAL A 64 -11.54 -20.01 10.30
CA VAL A 64 -11.44 -18.60 9.89
C VAL A 64 -12.50 -17.76 10.64
N ASP A 65 -13.74 -18.23 10.67
CA ASP A 65 -14.84 -17.49 11.31
C ASP A 65 -14.66 -17.37 12.83
N LYS A 66 -14.14 -18.42 13.48
CA LYS A 66 -13.79 -18.38 14.91
C LYS A 66 -12.73 -17.33 15.21
N ILE A 67 -11.66 -17.30 14.42
CA ILE A 67 -10.60 -16.31 14.56
C ILE A 67 -11.16 -14.92 14.27
N ARG A 68 -11.99 -14.79 13.24
CA ARG A 68 -12.64 -13.53 12.88
C ARG A 68 -13.45 -12.96 14.02
N ALA A 69 -14.34 -13.76 14.60
CA ALA A 69 -15.16 -13.35 15.74
C ALA A 69 -14.27 -12.91 16.91
N ARG A 70 -13.23 -13.69 17.24
CA ARG A 70 -12.32 -13.37 18.34
C ARG A 70 -11.57 -12.05 18.13
N MET A 71 -11.10 -11.78 16.91
CA MET A 71 -10.37 -10.54 16.62
C MET A 71 -11.31 -9.33 16.56
N LEU A 72 -12.53 -9.49 16.04
CA LEU A 72 -13.55 -8.44 16.06
C LEU A 72 -13.90 -8.01 17.49
N LEU A 73 -13.99 -8.97 18.43
CA LEU A 73 -14.19 -8.67 19.86
C LEU A 73 -13.03 -7.86 20.47
N LEU A 74 -11.84 -7.97 19.88
CA LEU A 74 -10.66 -7.18 20.28
C LEU A 74 -10.56 -5.84 19.53
N GLY A 75 -11.54 -5.53 18.68
CA GLY A 75 -11.57 -4.29 17.90
C GLY A 75 -10.70 -4.30 16.64
N PHE A 76 -10.23 -5.47 16.20
CA PHE A 76 -9.41 -5.59 14.99
C PHE A 76 -10.26 -5.94 13.77
N ASP A 77 -9.97 -5.26 12.66
CA ASP A 77 -10.44 -5.66 11.34
C ASP A 77 -9.40 -6.54 10.64
N LEU A 78 -9.89 -7.56 9.93
CA LEU A 78 -9.09 -8.65 9.38
C LEU A 78 -9.15 -8.67 7.87
N ASN A 79 -7.98 -8.77 7.25
CA ASN A 79 -7.85 -9.07 5.84
C ASN A 79 -7.86 -10.59 5.63
N LEU A 80 -8.90 -11.06 4.95
CA LEU A 80 -9.07 -12.47 4.58
C LEU A 80 -8.77 -12.63 3.10
N LYS A 81 -7.67 -13.33 2.77
CA LYS A 81 -7.27 -13.60 1.40
C LYS A 81 -7.32 -15.09 1.13
N LYS A 82 -8.14 -15.51 0.17
CA LYS A 82 -8.10 -16.89 -0.35
C LYS A 82 -6.81 -17.09 -1.13
N ILE A 83 -6.09 -18.15 -0.81
CA ILE A 83 -4.83 -18.54 -1.44
C ILE A 83 -4.88 -20.02 -1.79
N PHE A 84 -4.15 -20.39 -2.84
CA PHE A 84 -3.89 -21.79 -3.13
C PHE A 84 -2.64 -22.22 -2.37
N PHE A 85 -2.77 -23.19 -1.48
CA PHE A 85 -1.68 -23.67 -0.64
C PHE A 85 -1.69 -25.20 -0.62
N GLN A 86 -0.58 -25.80 -1.06
CA GLN A 86 -0.39 -27.26 -1.08
C GLN A 86 -1.55 -28.03 -1.75
N GLY A 87 -2.01 -27.56 -2.91
CA GLY A 87 -3.08 -28.23 -3.66
C GLY A 87 -4.51 -27.93 -3.19
N ASN A 88 -4.68 -27.16 -2.11
CA ASN A 88 -5.98 -26.83 -1.54
C ASN A 88 -6.22 -25.32 -1.50
N ILE A 89 -7.50 -24.92 -1.47
CA ILE A 89 -7.88 -23.54 -1.21
C ILE A 89 -7.85 -23.32 0.31
N ALA A 90 -7.04 -22.37 0.74
CA ALA A 90 -6.94 -21.94 2.13
C ALA A 90 -7.17 -20.43 2.24
N THR A 91 -7.43 -19.95 3.45
CA THR A 91 -7.59 -18.52 3.74
C THR A 91 -6.43 -18.05 4.60
N LYS A 92 -5.66 -17.11 4.07
CA LYS A 92 -4.65 -16.36 4.81
C LYS A 92 -5.34 -15.23 5.58
N ILE A 93 -5.07 -15.15 6.87
CA ILE A 93 -5.62 -14.14 7.78
C ILE A 93 -4.52 -13.17 8.18
N THR A 94 -4.68 -11.89 7.86
CA THR A 94 -3.75 -10.83 8.22
C THR A 94 -4.44 -9.64 8.86
N LEU A 95 -3.70 -8.89 9.67
CA LEU A 95 -4.05 -7.57 10.18
C LEU A 95 -3.11 -6.53 9.56
N GLY A 96 -3.59 -5.29 9.41
CA GLY A 96 -2.83 -4.19 8.85
C GLY A 96 -3.37 -3.75 7.50
N PRO A 97 -2.68 -2.85 6.79
CA PRO A 97 -1.30 -2.40 7.00
C PRO A 97 -1.09 -1.56 8.28
N TYR A 98 0.05 -1.74 8.96
CA TYR A 98 0.45 -0.95 10.13
C TYR A 98 1.85 -0.36 9.97
N ASP A 99 2.11 0.73 10.67
CA ASP A 99 3.46 1.27 10.83
C ASP A 99 4.13 0.72 12.10
N GLU A 100 5.43 0.97 12.25
CA GLU A 100 6.21 0.41 13.36
C GLU A 100 5.68 0.83 14.74
N ASN A 101 5.15 2.06 14.85
CA ASN A 101 4.64 2.59 16.09
C ASN A 101 3.36 1.85 16.51
N ILE A 102 2.39 1.71 15.60
CA ILE A 102 1.13 1.00 15.85
C ILE A 102 1.39 -0.50 16.03
N LEU A 103 2.34 -1.08 15.29
CA LEU A 103 2.68 -2.50 15.36
C LEU A 103 3.00 -2.93 16.80
N LYS A 104 3.84 -2.15 17.52
CA LYS A 104 4.24 -2.48 18.90
C LYS A 104 3.05 -2.58 19.85
N ASP A 105 2.04 -1.75 19.68
CA ASP A 105 0.85 -1.77 20.53
C ASP A 105 -0.06 -2.95 20.18
N ILE A 106 -0.19 -3.27 18.90
CA ILE A 106 -0.92 -4.45 18.44
C ILE A 106 -0.27 -5.73 18.96
N GLU A 107 1.07 -5.84 18.86
CA GLU A 107 1.81 -6.98 19.40
C GLU A 107 1.58 -7.18 20.90
N LYS A 108 1.53 -6.10 21.70
CA LYS A 108 1.20 -6.18 23.13
C LYS A 108 -0.19 -6.75 23.36
N ILE A 109 -1.20 -6.30 22.61
CA ILE A 109 -2.58 -6.79 22.71
C ILE A 109 -2.64 -8.28 22.34
N LEU A 110 -1.98 -8.68 21.25
CA LEU A 110 -1.96 -10.08 20.80
C LEU A 110 -1.26 -11.00 21.81
N LYS A 111 -0.12 -10.57 22.36
CA LYS A 111 0.61 -11.30 23.42
C LYS A 111 -0.24 -11.45 24.68
N LYS A 112 -0.87 -10.37 25.15
CA LYS A 112 -1.76 -10.40 26.33
C LYS A 112 -2.91 -11.39 26.19
N ASN A 113 -3.39 -11.61 24.96
CA ASN A 113 -4.49 -12.50 24.65
C ASN A 113 -4.04 -13.92 24.21
N ASN A 114 -2.74 -14.26 24.31
CA ASN A 114 -2.18 -15.54 23.88
C ASN A 114 -2.49 -15.90 22.42
N ILE A 115 -2.49 -14.89 21.54
CA ILE A 115 -2.71 -15.09 20.10
C ILE A 115 -1.35 -15.26 19.43
N LYS A 116 -1.16 -16.38 18.73
CA LYS A 116 0.04 -16.62 17.92
C LYS A 116 -0.04 -15.78 16.63
N TYR A 117 1.08 -15.17 16.26
CA TYR A 117 1.17 -14.32 15.08
C TYR A 117 2.57 -14.31 14.49
N LEU A 118 2.69 -13.86 13.24
CA LEU A 118 3.94 -13.62 12.53
C LEU A 118 3.90 -12.24 11.87
N VAL A 119 4.96 -11.44 12.05
CA VAL A 119 5.07 -10.12 11.42
C VAL A 119 5.72 -10.28 10.05
N ILE A 120 5.13 -9.66 9.04
CA ILE A 120 5.61 -9.62 7.66
C ILE A 120 5.81 -8.15 7.30
N ASN A 121 6.97 -7.83 6.72
CA ASN A 121 7.26 -6.53 6.14
C ASN A 121 7.19 -6.62 4.60
N GLU A 122 6.59 -5.62 3.98
CA GLU A 122 6.59 -5.42 2.52
C GLU A 122 7.30 -4.12 2.14
#